data_AF-A0A536LVW2-F1
#
_entry.id   AF-A0A536LVW2-F1
#
_cell.length_a   1.000
_cell.length_b   1.000
_cell.length_c   1.000
_cell.angle_alpha   90.00
_cell.angle_beta   90.00
_cell.angle_gamma   90.00
#
_symmetry.space_group_name_H-M   'P 1'
#
loop_
_entity.id
_entity.type
_entity.pdbx_description
1 polymer ?
#
loop_
_entity_poly.entity_id
_entity_poly.type
_entity_poly.pdbx_seq_one_letter_code
_entity_poly.pdbx_strand_id
1 'polypeptide(L)'
;EGEAAREIDATGLTVAPGFIDVHAHDDDAVMSTSMDFKLMQGVTTDIVGNCGAGMAPRDPARPPMPGVNVVLGASHECEWQTFGEYMDAVDRADLAVNVGCFIPHGAVRYFA
;
A
#
# COMPACT_ATOMS: atom_id res chain seq x y z
N GLU A 1 2.27 -37.15 14.86
CA GLU A 1 1.87 -36.66 13.52
C GLU A 1 0.42 -36.25 13.61
N GLY A 2 0.07 -35.07 13.09
CA GLY A 2 -1.30 -34.54 13.13
C GLY A 2 -1.92 -34.58 11.74
N GLU A 3 -3.21 -34.85 11.66
CA GLU A 3 -3.98 -34.83 10.41
C GLU A 3 -4.30 -33.39 10.02
N ALA A 4 -4.07 -33.02 8.75
CA ALA A 4 -4.36 -31.68 8.26
C ALA A 4 -5.85 -31.52 7.97
N ALA A 5 -6.43 -30.35 8.30
CA ALA A 5 -7.81 -30.04 7.94
C ALA A 5 -8.02 -29.88 6.42
N ARG A 6 -6.93 -29.61 5.68
CA ARG A 6 -6.92 -29.48 4.22
C ARG A 6 -5.53 -29.76 3.68
N GLU A 7 -5.48 -30.56 2.62
CA GLU A 7 -4.26 -30.81 1.82
C GLU A 7 -4.48 -30.27 0.40
N ILE A 8 -3.43 -29.69 -0.19
CA ILE A 8 -3.46 -29.11 -1.54
C ILE A 8 -2.28 -29.72 -2.31
N ASP A 9 -2.57 -30.35 -3.45
CA ASP A 9 -1.55 -30.93 -4.33
C ASP A 9 -0.89 -29.83 -5.17
N ALA A 10 0.41 -29.62 -4.95
CA ALA A 10 1.25 -28.68 -5.69
C ALA A 10 2.30 -29.40 -6.56
N THR A 11 2.07 -30.66 -6.93
CA THR A 11 3.01 -31.45 -7.74
C THR A 11 3.33 -30.75 -9.07
N GLY A 12 4.61 -30.57 -9.35
CA GLY A 12 5.09 -29.88 -10.55
C GLY A 12 5.04 -28.35 -10.48
N LEU A 13 4.65 -27.78 -9.34
CA LEU A 13 4.66 -26.35 -9.06
C LEU A 13 5.71 -25.99 -8.00
N THR A 14 5.99 -24.70 -7.86
CA THR A 14 6.87 -24.16 -6.81
C THR A 14 6.02 -23.50 -5.73
N VAL A 15 6.24 -23.90 -4.47
CA VAL A 15 5.73 -23.17 -3.30
C VAL A 15 6.85 -22.29 -2.77
N ALA A 16 6.59 -20.99 -2.70
CA ALA A 16 7.53 -19.99 -2.22
C ALA A 16 6.84 -19.07 -1.19
N PRO A 17 7.59 -18.34 -0.36
CA PRO A 17 7.04 -17.17 0.34
C PRO A 17 6.44 -16.20 -0.68
N GLY A 18 5.40 -15.48 -0.27
CA GLY A 18 4.85 -14.41 -1.09
C GLY A 18 5.89 -13.33 -1.35
N PHE A 19 5.84 -12.72 -2.54
CA PHE A 19 6.79 -11.68 -2.91
C PHE A 19 6.52 -10.39 -2.13
N ILE A 20 7.60 -9.64 -1.92
CA ILE A 20 7.57 -8.33 -1.28
C ILE A 20 7.93 -7.30 -2.33
N ASP A 21 6.97 -6.45 -2.71
CA ASP A 21 7.24 -5.31 -3.57
C ASP A 21 7.77 -4.16 -2.71
N VAL A 22 9.09 -3.96 -2.77
CA VAL A 22 9.79 -2.96 -1.98
C VAL A 22 9.66 -1.54 -2.53
N HIS A 23 9.05 -1.37 -3.71
CA HIS A 23 8.96 -0.08 -4.38
C HIS A 23 7.59 0.13 -5.02
N ALA A 24 6.58 0.21 -4.15
CA ALA A 24 5.20 0.43 -4.53
C ALA A 24 4.81 1.91 -4.46
N HIS A 25 3.84 2.28 -5.29
CA HIS A 25 3.14 3.56 -5.28
C HIS A 25 1.63 3.35 -5.08
N ASP A 26 1.32 2.34 -4.28
CA ASP A 26 -0.03 1.85 -3.99
C ASP A 26 -0.60 2.46 -2.71
N ASP A 27 -0.06 3.60 -2.25
CA ASP A 27 -0.42 4.30 -1.01
C ASP A 27 -1.93 4.48 -0.81
N ASP A 28 -2.68 4.66 -1.91
CA ASP A 28 -4.15 4.71 -1.96
C ASP A 28 -4.76 3.34 -2.28
N ALA A 29 -4.19 2.66 -3.28
CA ALA A 29 -4.75 1.46 -3.89
C ALA A 29 -4.91 0.30 -2.90
N VAL A 30 -4.05 0.23 -1.88
CA VAL A 30 -4.12 -0.76 -0.80
C VAL A 30 -5.45 -0.72 -0.04
N MET A 31 -6.11 0.45 0.03
CA MET A 31 -7.40 0.63 0.71
C MET A 31 -8.58 0.78 -0.27
N SER A 32 -8.33 1.18 -1.52
CA SER A 32 -9.39 1.49 -2.49
C SER A 32 -9.65 0.39 -3.53
N THR A 33 -8.85 -0.68 -3.56
CA THR A 33 -8.94 -1.75 -4.57
C THR A 33 -8.79 -3.14 -3.98
N SER A 34 -9.05 -4.18 -4.79
CA SER A 34 -8.79 -5.58 -4.45
C SER A 34 -7.30 -5.98 -4.51
N MET A 35 -6.42 -5.09 -4.98
CA MET A 35 -5.00 -5.38 -5.21
C MET A 35 -4.73 -6.57 -6.14
N ASP A 36 -5.68 -6.93 -7.03
CA ASP A 36 -5.53 -8.05 -7.96
C ASP A 36 -4.28 -7.93 -8.84
N PHE A 37 -3.90 -6.71 -9.20
CA PHE A 37 -2.71 -6.43 -9.99
C PHE A 37 -1.40 -6.82 -9.27
N LYS A 38 -1.38 -6.85 -7.92
CA LYS A 38 -0.27 -7.37 -7.10
C LYS A 38 -0.42 -8.86 -6.83
N LEU A 39 -1.61 -9.29 -6.41
CA LEU A 39 -1.87 -10.68 -6.02
C LEU A 39 -1.65 -11.65 -7.18
N MET A 40 -2.05 -11.29 -8.41
CA MET A 40 -1.86 -12.13 -9.60
C MET A 40 -0.38 -12.29 -9.99
N GLN A 41 0.51 -11.48 -9.42
CA GLN A 41 1.97 -11.59 -9.59
C GLN A 41 2.64 -12.36 -8.44
N GLY A 42 1.88 -12.76 -7.41
CA GLY A 42 2.40 -13.42 -6.20
C GLY A 42 2.89 -12.46 -5.12
N VAL A 43 2.63 -11.15 -5.25
CA VAL A 43 2.96 -10.16 -4.22
C VAL A 43 1.99 -10.30 -3.03
N THR A 44 2.55 -10.27 -1.83
CA THR A 44 1.80 -10.39 -0.56
C THR A 44 2.12 -9.26 0.42
N THR A 45 3.13 -8.44 0.11
CA THR A 45 3.52 -7.29 0.92
C THR A 45 3.98 -6.16 0.02
N ASP A 46 3.46 -4.96 0.24
CA ASP A 46 3.90 -3.73 -0.43
C ASP A 46 4.62 -2.81 0.56
N ILE A 47 5.65 -2.14 0.07
CA ILE A 47 6.29 -1.01 0.76
C ILE A 47 5.97 0.27 -0.02
N VAL A 48 5.17 1.16 0.58
CA VAL A 48 4.64 2.40 -0.03
C VAL A 48 5.34 3.67 0.51
N GLY A 49 4.97 4.85 0.00
CA GLY A 49 5.61 6.13 0.37
C GLY A 49 6.95 6.39 -0.33
N ASN A 50 7.16 5.74 -1.49
CA ASN A 50 8.39 5.82 -2.27
C ASN A 50 8.59 7.17 -2.97
N CYS A 51 9.81 7.43 -3.45
CA CYS A 51 10.15 8.60 -4.27
C CYS A 51 9.80 9.97 -3.65
N GLY A 52 9.55 10.02 -2.34
CA GLY A 52 9.07 11.23 -1.66
C GLY A 52 7.63 11.59 -1.97
N ALA A 53 6.88 10.72 -2.65
CA ALA A 53 5.46 10.85 -2.95
C ALA A 53 4.67 9.84 -2.11
N GLY A 54 3.54 10.26 -1.56
CA GLY A 54 2.64 9.39 -0.82
C GLY A 54 1.44 10.16 -0.30
N MET A 55 0.54 9.47 0.38
CA MET A 55 -0.79 10.01 0.71
C MET A 55 -0.84 10.82 2.00
N ALA A 56 0.23 10.83 2.80
CA ALA A 56 0.32 11.59 4.03
C ALA A 56 1.76 12.04 4.35
N PRO A 57 1.94 13.19 5.03
CA PRO A 57 0.91 14.12 5.47
C PRO A 57 0.32 14.96 4.32
N ARG A 58 -0.92 15.41 4.47
CA ARG A 58 -1.63 16.24 3.48
C ARG A 58 -2.56 17.24 4.17
N ASP A 59 -2.56 18.49 3.69
CA ASP A 59 -3.52 19.51 4.12
C ASP A 59 -4.70 19.52 3.13
N PRO A 60 -5.93 19.17 3.52
CA PRO A 60 -7.11 19.21 2.65
C PRO A 60 -7.43 20.61 2.10
N ALA A 61 -6.97 21.67 2.76
CA ALA A 61 -7.13 23.04 2.29
C ALA A 61 -6.14 23.41 1.16
N ARG A 62 -5.12 22.58 0.92
CA ARG A 62 -4.14 22.75 -0.17
C ARG A 62 -4.47 21.81 -1.34
N PRO A 63 -4.19 22.23 -2.58
CA PRO A 63 -4.26 21.29 -3.70
C PRO A 63 -3.24 20.15 -3.49
N PRO A 64 -3.41 18.99 -4.14
CA PRO A 64 -2.40 17.93 -4.09
C PRO A 64 -1.02 18.44 -4.54
N MET A 65 0.04 17.84 -3.99
CA MET A 65 1.41 18.13 -4.42
C MET A 65 1.53 17.98 -5.95
N PRO A 66 2.10 18.97 -6.68
CA PRO A 66 2.17 18.90 -8.13
C PRO A 66 2.84 17.61 -8.63
N GLY A 67 2.16 16.89 -9.54
CA GLY A 67 2.67 15.66 -10.15
C GLY A 67 2.48 14.39 -9.30
N VAL A 68 1.98 14.48 -8.07
CA VAL A 68 1.77 13.29 -7.20
C VAL A 68 0.81 12.27 -7.83
N ASN A 69 -0.17 12.76 -8.59
CA ASN A 69 -1.17 11.95 -9.28
C ASN A 69 -0.62 11.14 -10.47
N VAL A 70 0.54 11.52 -11.00
CA VAL A 70 1.23 10.72 -12.04
C VAL A 70 1.76 9.41 -11.45
N VAL A 71 2.03 9.42 -10.15
CA VAL A 71 2.68 8.34 -9.43
C VAL A 71 1.67 7.53 -8.63
N LEU A 72 0.80 8.19 -7.86
CA LEU A 72 -0.22 7.54 -7.03
C LEU A 72 -1.55 7.28 -7.77
N GLY A 73 -1.67 7.74 -9.03
CA GLY A 73 -2.93 7.73 -9.74
C GLY A 73 -3.91 8.80 -9.22
N ALA A 74 -5.20 8.63 -9.51
CA ALA A 74 -6.23 9.53 -9.04
C ALA A 74 -6.45 9.30 -7.54
N SER A 75 -5.95 10.22 -6.71
CA SER A 75 -6.12 10.15 -5.25
C SER A 75 -7.60 10.32 -4.87
N HIS A 76 -8.13 9.40 -4.07
CA HIS A 76 -9.46 9.53 -3.48
C HIS A 76 -9.51 10.63 -2.39
N GLU A 77 -10.73 11.00 -1.99
CA GLU A 77 -10.92 11.85 -0.81
C GLU A 77 -10.36 11.14 0.42
N CYS A 78 -9.35 11.73 1.06
CA CYS A 78 -8.71 11.18 2.24
C CYS A 78 -9.24 11.87 3.51
N GLU A 79 -9.48 11.08 4.56
CA GLU A 79 -9.96 11.58 5.85
C GLU A 79 -8.82 11.98 6.81
N TRP A 80 -7.58 11.59 6.49
CA TRP A 80 -6.39 11.87 7.31
C TRP A 80 -5.67 13.14 6.88
N GLN A 81 -4.98 13.76 7.85
CA GLN A 81 -4.08 14.90 7.61
C GLN A 81 -2.63 14.56 7.95
N THR A 82 -2.42 13.80 9.02
CA THR A 82 -1.09 13.42 9.52
C THR A 82 -0.66 12.04 9.03
N PHE A 83 0.64 11.79 9.04
CA PHE A 83 1.16 10.44 8.74
C PHE A 83 0.69 9.41 9.76
N GLY A 84 0.51 9.80 11.03
CA GLY A 84 -0.02 8.90 12.07
C GLY A 84 -1.46 8.48 11.79
N GLU A 85 -2.32 9.43 11.39
CA GLU A 85 -3.70 9.13 11.01
C GLU A 85 -3.79 8.23 9.77
N TYR A 86 -2.86 8.38 8.81
CA TYR A 86 -2.76 7.47 7.67
C TYR A 86 -2.38 6.05 8.10
N MET A 87 -1.39 5.89 8.97
CA MET A 87 -1.02 4.58 9.53
C MET A 87 -2.19 3.94 10.28
N ASP A 88 -2.92 4.72 11.07
CA ASP A 88 -4.13 4.28 11.76
C ASP A 88 -5.24 3.82 10.79
N ALA A 89 -5.35 4.45 9.61
CA ALA A 89 -6.31 4.05 8.59
C ALA A 89 -5.89 2.73 7.91
N VAL A 90 -4.60 2.60 7.58
CA VAL A 90 -4.02 1.36 7.03
C VAL A 90 -4.21 0.20 8.02
N ASP A 91 -3.92 0.39 9.30
CA ASP A 91 -4.05 -0.65 10.35
C ASP A 91 -5.50 -1.11 10.57
N ARG A 92 -6.50 -0.26 10.26
CA ARG A 92 -7.93 -0.58 10.43
C ARG A 92 -8.57 -1.19 9.18
N ALA A 93 -7.94 -1.01 8.02
CA ALA A 93 -8.48 -1.47 6.76
C ALA A 93 -8.38 -2.99 6.61
N ASP A 94 -9.33 -3.57 5.87
CA ASP A 94 -9.26 -4.98 5.46
C ASP A 94 -8.40 -5.08 4.19
N LEU A 95 -7.08 -5.17 4.39
CA LEU A 95 -6.11 -5.12 3.31
C LEU A 95 -5.90 -6.50 2.66
N ALA A 96 -5.89 -6.52 1.33
CA ALA A 96 -5.63 -7.74 0.57
C ALA A 96 -4.14 -8.18 0.61
N VAL A 97 -3.23 -7.26 0.94
CA VAL A 97 -1.78 -7.49 1.11
C VAL A 97 -1.30 -6.83 2.41
N ASN A 98 -0.16 -7.29 2.94
CA ASN A 98 0.50 -6.56 4.02
C ASN A 98 1.07 -5.24 3.49
N VAL A 99 1.14 -4.22 4.33
CA VAL A 99 1.64 -2.89 3.93
C VAL A 99 2.66 -2.38 4.94
N GLY A 100 3.81 -1.95 4.45
CA GLY A 100 4.78 -1.13 5.19
C GLY A 100 4.89 0.26 4.56
N CYS A 101 5.09 1.29 5.37
CA CYS A 101 5.04 2.67 4.89
C CYS A 101 6.34 3.43 5.19
N PHE A 102 6.94 4.04 4.17
CA PHE A 102 7.87 5.15 4.37
C PHE A 102 7.11 6.46 4.56
N ILE A 103 7.70 7.40 5.30
CA ILE A 103 7.21 8.78 5.32
C ILE A 103 7.72 9.54 4.08
N PRO A 104 6.85 10.03 3.19
CA PRO A 104 7.27 10.66 1.94
C PRO A 104 7.77 12.09 2.17
N HIS A 105 9.08 12.31 1.93
CA HIS A 105 9.73 13.62 2.10
C HIS A 105 9.04 14.76 1.33
N GLY A 106 8.57 14.53 0.10
CA GLY A 106 7.90 15.55 -0.71
C GLY A 106 6.59 16.00 -0.08
N ALA A 107 5.78 15.06 0.42
CA ALA A 107 4.55 15.38 1.14
C ALA A 107 4.84 16.17 2.42
N VAL A 108 5.84 15.77 3.21
CA VAL A 108 6.26 16.51 4.41
C VAL A 108 6.65 17.95 4.09
N ARG A 109 7.44 18.17 3.03
CA ARG A 109 7.84 19.53 2.62
C ARG A 109 6.70 20.35 2.06
N TYR A 110 5.74 19.71 1.40
CA TYR A 110 4.57 20.38 0.84
C TYR A 110 3.52 20.72 1.91
N PHE A 111 3.49 19.95 2.99
CA PHE A 111 2.60 20.15 4.13
C PHE A 111 3.03 21.33 5.03
N ALA A 112 4.35 21.50 5.23
CA ALA A 112 4.92 22.64 5.96
C ALA A 112 4.46 24.00 5.36
#